data_AF-A0A1G1PWM4-F1
#
_entry.id   AF-A0A1G1PWM4-F1
#
_cell.length_a   1.000
_cell.length_b   1.000
_cell.length_c   1.000
_cell.angle_alpha   90.00
_cell.angle_beta   90.00
_cell.angle_gamma   90.00
#
_symmetry.space_group_name_H-M   'P 1'
#
loop_
_entity.id
_entity.type
_entity.pdbx_description
1 polymer ?
#
loop_
_entity_poly.entity_id
_entity_poly.type
_entity_poly.pdbx_seq_one_letter_code
_entity_poly.pdbx_strand_id
1 'polypeptide(L)'
;MAFKTDVSFLEKISIGATGTRRVFEDLKRLGHRPVELERGSMSFKIWKEIKIKRVRVPDVLCVGCGRRVESRAKTKLLVTMSHSVVSPERGWDFGLDDGDMVAFVKCSKIGTEPVDWAASGFVQYVSAKPLRAAVVDKKVFWEKPKGTEEGFEARITWPSAVASCAGEVVEVGKERLKLKRRGDGRLISLALEKKGIRLKPLVKAGDVFVEDQILASVVPVSTSFDCGKGMEARDYVRMIRSASLSDRYGAAKALSFFKGADIHGALVKKTGDARDHIYIRLEAAASLLKMGFSDSVDFFKSVLADEYLENRLECVIILGEICSDVSCRLLIEVLLDKAQHSEIRAGAAWALGELKNKVALDALVSVFDDIDLGVRSESARALFRLSGLFGKEIIKYFPKGSEDVRAGISWALSKSGNFSVKDLLSVMADDGARKWVAWVVGTQKQEKLVAEIEDLKDKDKEVYFAVTVLWKILSSWVGNLEIY
;
A
#
# COMPACT_ATOMS: atom_id res chain seq x y z
N MET A 1 -21.65 14.96 -5.78
CA MET A 1 -21.53 13.58 -6.31
C MET A 1 -20.07 13.11 -6.41
N ALA A 2 -19.11 13.94 -6.87
CA ALA A 2 -17.68 13.56 -6.98
C ALA A 2 -17.01 13.13 -5.65
N PHE A 3 -17.38 13.73 -4.50
CA PHE A 3 -16.84 13.31 -3.20
C PHE A 3 -17.18 11.86 -2.82
N LYS A 4 -18.40 11.38 -3.15
CA LYS A 4 -18.80 10.00 -2.86
C LYS A 4 -18.05 8.98 -3.73
N THR A 5 -17.69 9.35 -4.96
CA THR A 5 -16.93 8.49 -5.87
C THR A 5 -15.48 8.32 -5.42
N ASP A 6 -14.85 9.39 -4.92
CA ASP A 6 -13.47 9.33 -4.41
C ASP A 6 -13.37 8.51 -3.11
N VAL A 7 -14.34 8.66 -2.21
CA VAL A 7 -14.41 7.86 -0.97
C VAL A 7 -14.62 6.38 -1.27
N SER A 8 -15.56 6.04 -2.16
CA SER A 8 -15.81 4.65 -2.56
C SER A 8 -14.58 4.04 -3.26
N PHE A 9 -13.87 4.83 -4.08
CA PHE A 9 -12.64 4.38 -4.72
C PHE A 9 -11.52 4.15 -3.70
N LEU A 10 -11.30 5.10 -2.77
CA LEU A 10 -10.35 4.97 -1.67
C LEU A 10 -10.63 3.72 -0.82
N GLU A 11 -11.90 3.46 -0.52
CA GLU A 11 -12.31 2.28 0.22
C GLU A 11 -11.92 0.99 -0.52
N LYS A 12 -12.20 0.89 -1.82
CA LYS A 12 -11.83 -0.28 -2.64
C LYS A 12 -10.33 -0.55 -2.66
N ILE A 13 -9.52 0.48 -2.90
CA ILE A 13 -8.05 0.31 -2.92
C ILE A 13 -7.48 0.02 -1.53
N SER A 14 -8.09 0.55 -0.46
CA SER A 14 -7.67 0.27 0.91
C SER A 14 -7.92 -1.19 1.31
N ILE A 15 -9.03 -1.79 0.85
CA ILE A 15 -9.31 -3.22 1.01
C ILE A 15 -8.22 -4.05 0.33
N GLY A 16 -7.88 -3.70 -0.92
CA GLY A 16 -6.81 -4.35 -1.69
C GLY A 16 -5.47 -4.30 -0.96
N ALA A 17 -5.02 -3.09 -0.59
CA ALA A 17 -3.78 -2.88 0.14
C ALA A 17 -3.72 -3.65 1.47
N THR A 18 -4.83 -3.66 2.23
CA THR A 18 -4.93 -4.41 3.49
C THR A 18 -4.79 -5.90 3.26
N GLY A 19 -5.45 -6.45 2.24
CA GLY A 19 -5.33 -7.86 1.89
C GLY A 19 -3.92 -8.23 1.42
N THR A 20 -3.30 -7.41 0.56
CA THR A 20 -1.94 -7.66 0.06
C THR A 20 -0.91 -7.63 1.18
N ARG A 21 -1.01 -6.70 2.13
CA ARG A 21 -0.17 -6.70 3.34
C ARG A 21 -0.31 -8.01 4.13
N ARG A 22 -1.54 -8.50 4.30
CA ARG A 22 -1.76 -9.78 4.98
C ARG A 22 -1.17 -10.96 4.20
N VAL A 23 -1.33 -11.02 2.88
CA VAL A 23 -0.71 -12.07 2.04
C VAL A 23 0.81 -12.04 2.18
N PHE A 24 1.39 -10.85 2.18
CA PHE A 24 2.81 -10.63 2.35
C PHE A 24 3.31 -11.10 3.73
N GLU A 25 2.59 -10.78 4.81
CA GLU A 25 2.87 -11.28 6.17
C GLU A 25 2.74 -12.80 6.27
N ASP A 26 1.72 -13.38 5.63
CA ASP A 26 1.47 -14.82 5.62
C ASP A 26 2.64 -15.59 4.97
N LEU A 27 3.08 -15.12 3.81
CA LEU A 27 4.25 -15.68 3.11
C LEU A 27 5.52 -15.60 3.97
N LYS A 28 5.74 -14.48 4.67
CA LYS A 28 6.86 -14.36 5.63
C LYS A 28 6.74 -15.35 6.78
N ARG A 29 5.54 -15.50 7.36
CA ARG A 29 5.26 -16.44 8.46
C ARG A 29 5.51 -17.88 8.05
N LEU A 30 5.22 -18.22 6.79
CA LEU A 30 5.49 -19.53 6.19
C LEU A 30 6.98 -19.75 5.81
N GLY A 31 7.87 -18.78 6.08
CA GLY A 31 9.30 -18.91 5.83
C GLY A 31 9.75 -18.54 4.42
N HIS A 32 8.88 -17.91 3.62
CA HIS A 32 9.21 -17.46 2.28
C HIS A 32 9.84 -16.06 2.27
N ARG A 33 10.35 -15.65 1.10
CA ARG A 33 10.98 -14.35 0.88
C ARG A 33 10.14 -13.50 -0.06
N PRO A 34 8.97 -12.98 0.38
CA PRO A 34 8.14 -12.14 -0.46
C PRO A 34 8.72 -10.74 -0.62
N VAL A 35 8.54 -10.17 -1.81
CA VAL A 35 8.78 -8.76 -2.14
C VAL A 35 7.54 -8.24 -2.85
N GLU A 36 7.16 -6.99 -2.62
CA GLU A 36 6.10 -6.34 -3.40
C GLU A 36 6.56 -6.30 -4.86
N LEU A 37 5.78 -6.88 -5.77
CA LEU A 37 6.06 -6.88 -7.20
C LEU A 37 5.31 -5.74 -7.87
N GLU A 38 3.98 -5.73 -7.85
CA GLU A 38 3.18 -4.59 -8.29
C GLU A 38 3.34 -3.42 -7.30
N ARG A 39 4.03 -2.38 -7.76
CA ARG A 39 4.29 -1.18 -6.98
C ARG A 39 3.00 -0.49 -6.55
N GLY A 40 2.85 -0.31 -5.23
CA GLY A 40 1.69 0.33 -4.64
C GLY A 40 0.56 -0.64 -4.29
N SER A 41 0.71 -1.95 -4.55
CA SER A 41 -0.27 -2.98 -4.16
C SER A 41 -0.45 -3.09 -2.64
N MET A 42 0.54 -2.63 -1.85
CA MET A 42 0.45 -2.53 -0.39
C MET A 42 0.11 -1.12 0.12
N SER A 43 -0.18 -0.17 -0.78
CA SER A 43 -0.49 1.23 -0.48
C SER A 43 -1.85 1.63 -1.06
N PHE A 44 -2.42 2.72 -0.56
CA PHE A 44 -3.65 3.32 -1.07
C PHE A 44 -3.47 4.80 -1.39
N LYS A 45 -2.23 5.24 -1.64
CA LYS A 45 -1.94 6.60 -2.14
C LYS A 45 -2.53 6.76 -3.54
N ILE A 46 -3.35 7.79 -3.72
CA ILE A 46 -3.95 8.16 -5.02
C ILE A 46 -3.25 9.41 -5.55
N TRP A 47 -2.87 9.35 -6.83
CA TRP A 47 -2.46 10.50 -7.65
C TRP A 47 -3.68 10.92 -8.47
N LYS A 48 -4.05 12.20 -8.40
CA LYS A 48 -5.31 12.72 -8.91
C LYS A 48 -5.21 13.17 -10.37
N GLU A 49 -4.09 13.77 -10.76
CA GLU A 49 -3.95 14.42 -12.07
C GLU A 49 -3.25 13.50 -13.09
N ILE A 50 -2.24 12.76 -12.65
CA ILE A 50 -1.39 11.88 -13.45
C ILE A 50 -1.77 10.43 -13.18
N LYS A 51 -2.24 9.74 -14.24
CA LYS A 51 -2.64 8.32 -14.18
C LYS A 51 -1.54 7.43 -14.73
N ILE A 52 -0.80 6.77 -13.85
CA ILE A 52 0.25 5.81 -14.23
C ILE A 52 -0.39 4.49 -14.66
N LYS A 53 -0.17 4.07 -15.91
CA LYS A 53 -0.57 2.74 -16.40
C LYS A 53 0.60 1.77 -16.31
N ARG A 54 0.81 1.18 -15.13
CA ARG A 54 1.90 0.24 -14.87
C ARG A 54 1.81 -1.05 -15.67
N VAL A 55 2.94 -1.75 -15.70
CA VAL A 55 3.01 -3.14 -16.13
C VAL A 55 2.02 -3.96 -15.30
N ARG A 56 1.16 -4.74 -15.97
CA ARG A 56 0.34 -5.72 -15.26
C ARG A 56 1.21 -6.89 -14.82
N VAL A 57 1.48 -6.94 -13.52
CA VAL A 57 2.17 -8.02 -12.84
C VAL A 57 1.39 -8.39 -11.58
N PRO A 58 1.58 -9.59 -11.03
CA PRO A 58 0.99 -9.93 -9.74
C PRO A 58 1.51 -9.05 -8.60
N ASP A 59 0.74 -8.95 -7.53
CA ASP A 59 1.06 -8.09 -6.38
C ASP A 59 2.38 -8.43 -5.69
N VAL A 60 2.69 -9.72 -5.52
CA VAL A 60 3.84 -10.19 -4.71
C VAL A 60 4.69 -11.19 -5.48
N LEU A 61 6.01 -11.12 -5.32
CA LEU A 61 6.97 -12.10 -5.83
C LEU A 61 7.69 -12.77 -4.65
N CYS A 62 7.74 -14.11 -4.61
CA CYS A 62 8.67 -14.81 -3.74
C CYS A 62 10.04 -14.93 -4.42
N VAL A 63 11.03 -14.14 -3.99
CA VAL A 63 12.38 -14.15 -4.59
C VAL A 63 13.13 -15.46 -4.36
N GLY A 64 12.68 -16.27 -3.39
CA GLY A 64 13.29 -17.58 -3.12
C GLY A 64 12.99 -18.64 -4.17
N CYS A 65 11.86 -18.54 -4.88
CA CYS A 65 11.41 -19.56 -5.83
C CYS A 65 10.86 -19.01 -7.15
N GLY A 66 10.80 -17.69 -7.32
CA GLY A 66 10.26 -17.05 -8.53
C GLY A 66 8.74 -16.99 -8.62
N ARG A 67 8.01 -17.67 -7.73
CA ARG A 67 6.56 -17.74 -7.82
C ARG A 67 5.92 -16.40 -7.46
N ARG A 68 4.98 -15.95 -8.29
CA ARG A 68 4.23 -14.71 -8.08
C ARG A 68 2.87 -15.01 -7.47
N VAL A 69 2.32 -14.02 -6.77
CA VAL A 69 1.07 -14.13 -6.04
C VAL A 69 0.21 -12.90 -6.31
N GLU A 70 -0.97 -13.11 -6.88
CA GLU A 70 -2.02 -12.11 -6.96
C GLU A 70 -2.86 -12.14 -5.68
N SER A 71 -2.96 -11.00 -5.00
CA SER A 71 -3.78 -10.82 -3.81
C SER A 71 -5.20 -10.44 -4.18
N ARG A 72 -6.17 -11.13 -3.57
CA ARG A 72 -7.60 -10.90 -3.74
C ARG A 72 -8.28 -10.78 -2.39
N ALA A 73 -8.28 -9.55 -1.90
CA ALA A 73 -9.05 -9.12 -0.74
C ALA A 73 -10.56 -9.16 -1.02
N LYS A 74 -11.36 -9.68 -0.07
CA LYS A 74 -12.81 -9.83 -0.21
C LYS A 74 -13.54 -9.43 1.06
N THR A 75 -14.60 -8.62 0.94
CA THR A 75 -15.51 -8.34 2.08
C THR A 75 -16.37 -9.55 2.43
N LYS A 76 -16.72 -10.34 1.41
CA LYS A 76 -17.31 -11.68 1.54
C LYS A 76 -16.43 -12.68 0.81
N LEU A 77 -15.82 -13.60 1.56
CA LEU A 77 -14.85 -14.52 0.97
C LEU A 77 -15.53 -15.45 -0.04
N LEU A 78 -15.13 -15.28 -1.30
CA LEU A 78 -15.51 -16.11 -2.44
C LEU A 78 -14.33 -16.13 -3.42
N VAL A 79 -14.08 -17.29 -4.04
CA VAL A 79 -13.10 -17.42 -5.12
C VAL A 79 -13.66 -16.74 -6.37
N THR A 80 -13.36 -15.44 -6.51
CA THR A 80 -13.94 -14.56 -7.54
C THR A 80 -12.91 -13.60 -8.09
N MET A 81 -13.04 -13.30 -9.37
CA MET A 81 -12.20 -12.30 -10.04
C MET A 81 -13.02 -11.47 -11.03
N SER A 82 -12.55 -10.26 -11.31
CA SER A 82 -13.08 -9.44 -12.39
C SER A 82 -12.46 -9.86 -13.71
N HIS A 83 -13.23 -9.83 -14.78
CA HIS A 83 -12.80 -10.20 -16.12
C HIS A 83 -13.49 -9.32 -17.15
N SER A 84 -12.69 -8.74 -18.04
CA SER A 84 -13.22 -8.09 -19.24
C SER A 84 -13.26 -9.05 -20.42
N VAL A 85 -14.43 -9.15 -21.05
CA VAL A 85 -14.61 -9.91 -22.30
C VAL A 85 -14.16 -9.10 -23.52
N VAL A 86 -14.09 -7.76 -23.38
CA VAL A 86 -13.80 -6.83 -24.49
C VAL A 86 -12.33 -6.40 -24.51
N SER A 87 -11.69 -6.37 -23.35
CA SER A 87 -10.28 -5.96 -23.15
C SER A 87 -9.48 -7.18 -22.67
N PRO A 88 -8.76 -7.91 -23.55
CA PRO A 88 -7.94 -9.05 -23.15
C PRO A 88 -6.91 -8.71 -22.05
N GLU A 89 -6.38 -7.48 -22.06
CA GLU A 89 -5.47 -6.93 -21.05
C GLU A 89 -6.10 -6.74 -19.65
N ARG A 90 -7.45 -6.80 -19.59
CA ARG A 90 -8.26 -6.81 -18.35
C ARG A 90 -8.88 -8.18 -18.09
N GLY A 91 -8.34 -9.23 -18.71
CA GLY A 91 -8.66 -10.61 -18.36
C GLY A 91 -8.23 -10.94 -16.92
N TRP A 92 -9.02 -11.75 -16.22
CA TRP A 92 -8.72 -12.18 -14.85
C TRP A 92 -7.35 -12.83 -14.69
N ASP A 93 -6.86 -13.53 -15.72
CA ASP A 93 -5.58 -14.23 -15.72
C ASP A 93 -4.49 -13.54 -16.54
N PHE A 94 -4.74 -12.31 -17.00
CA PHE A 94 -3.76 -11.54 -17.75
C PHE A 94 -2.54 -11.24 -16.86
N GLY A 95 -1.35 -11.64 -17.32
CA GLY A 95 -0.10 -11.47 -16.58
C GLY A 95 0.20 -12.59 -15.56
N LEU A 96 -0.67 -13.61 -15.44
CA LEU A 96 -0.41 -14.80 -14.62
C LEU A 96 0.18 -15.93 -15.47
N ASP A 97 1.15 -16.64 -14.93
CA ASP A 97 1.58 -17.94 -15.45
C ASP A 97 0.88 -19.08 -14.71
N ASP A 98 0.90 -20.29 -15.28
CA ASP A 98 0.30 -21.48 -14.67
C ASP A 98 0.81 -21.78 -13.24
N GLY A 99 2.08 -21.43 -12.98
CA GLY A 99 2.73 -21.61 -11.69
C GLY A 99 2.40 -20.54 -10.65
N ASP A 100 1.75 -19.44 -11.04
CA ASP A 100 1.40 -18.35 -10.12
C ASP A 100 0.21 -18.74 -9.23
N MET A 101 0.15 -18.09 -8.07
CA MET A 101 -0.93 -18.28 -7.10
C MET A 101 -1.83 -17.07 -7.05
N VAL A 102 -3.10 -17.30 -6.77
CA VAL A 102 -4.05 -16.28 -6.34
C VAL A 102 -4.34 -16.52 -4.86
N ALA A 103 -4.02 -15.54 -4.04
CA ALA A 103 -4.26 -15.55 -2.60
C ALA A 103 -5.59 -14.85 -2.28
N PHE A 104 -6.47 -15.52 -1.56
CA PHE A 104 -7.74 -14.99 -1.11
C PHE A 104 -7.69 -14.72 0.38
N VAL A 105 -8.15 -13.53 0.76
CA VAL A 105 -8.19 -13.08 2.16
C VAL A 105 -9.45 -12.28 2.40
N LYS A 106 -10.11 -12.51 3.55
CA LYS A 106 -11.28 -11.72 3.94
C LYS A 106 -10.83 -10.43 4.61
N CYS A 107 -11.46 -9.32 4.25
CA CYS A 107 -11.30 -8.05 4.94
C CYS A 107 -12.64 -7.60 5.55
N SER A 108 -12.58 -7.05 6.76
CA SER A 108 -13.75 -6.53 7.48
C SER A 108 -13.48 -5.09 7.91
N LYS A 109 -14.53 -4.27 7.86
CA LYS A 109 -14.49 -2.89 8.32
C LYS A 109 -14.37 -2.88 9.85
N ILE A 110 -13.46 -2.07 10.40
CA ILE A 110 -13.22 -1.97 11.84
C ILE A 110 -13.43 -0.57 12.41
N GLY A 111 -13.72 0.41 11.55
CA GLY A 111 -13.95 1.80 11.93
C GLY A 111 -14.78 2.54 10.89
N THR A 112 -14.92 3.85 11.07
CA THR A 112 -15.76 4.71 10.22
C THR A 112 -15.00 5.26 9.02
N GLU A 113 -13.67 5.36 9.09
CA GLU A 113 -12.88 5.95 8.01
C GLU A 113 -12.82 5.02 6.80
N PRO A 114 -12.73 5.54 5.56
CA PRO A 114 -12.66 4.73 4.34
C PRO A 114 -11.55 3.67 4.37
N VAL A 115 -10.47 3.93 5.10
CA VAL A 115 -9.26 3.10 5.19
C VAL A 115 -9.27 2.11 6.37
N ASP A 116 -10.27 2.14 7.25
CA ASP A 116 -10.35 1.32 8.47
C ASP A 116 -10.76 -0.13 8.18
N TRP A 117 -9.82 -0.89 7.63
CA TRP A 117 -9.99 -2.30 7.28
C TRP A 117 -9.01 -3.20 8.03
N ALA A 118 -9.48 -4.37 8.43
CA ALA A 118 -8.66 -5.46 8.94
C ALA A 118 -8.79 -6.70 8.06
N ALA A 119 -7.67 -7.34 7.75
CA ALA A 119 -7.65 -8.63 7.09
C ALA A 119 -7.69 -9.79 8.11
N SER A 120 -8.52 -10.80 7.82
CA SER A 120 -8.52 -12.08 8.54
C SER A 120 -7.12 -12.69 8.56
N GLY A 121 -6.79 -13.42 9.62
CA GLY A 121 -5.50 -14.13 9.76
C GLY A 121 -5.32 -15.29 8.79
N PHE A 122 -6.38 -15.69 8.07
CA PHE A 122 -6.41 -16.91 7.28
C PHE A 122 -6.34 -16.61 5.78
N VAL A 123 -5.15 -16.81 5.19
CA VAL A 123 -4.90 -16.66 3.74
C VAL A 123 -4.97 -18.03 3.07
N GLN A 124 -5.57 -18.06 1.88
CA GLN A 124 -5.79 -19.29 1.13
C GLN A 124 -5.36 -19.11 -0.32
N TYR A 125 -4.61 -20.08 -0.84
CA TYR A 125 -3.95 -19.98 -2.14
C TYR A 125 -4.57 -20.96 -3.14
N VAL A 126 -4.75 -20.49 -4.37
CA VAL A 126 -5.20 -21.28 -5.51
C VAL A 126 -4.25 -21.04 -6.68
N SER A 127 -3.74 -22.10 -7.31
CA SER A 127 -2.90 -21.93 -8.51
C SER A 127 -3.73 -21.46 -9.71
N ALA A 128 -3.14 -20.62 -10.56
CA ALA A 128 -3.76 -20.13 -11.79
C ALA A 128 -4.14 -21.26 -12.75
N LYS A 129 -3.34 -22.34 -12.84
CA LYS A 129 -3.61 -23.46 -13.74
C LYS A 129 -4.93 -24.19 -13.46
N PRO A 130 -5.24 -24.64 -12.22
CA PRO A 130 -6.57 -25.16 -11.88
C PRO A 130 -7.71 -24.16 -12.11
N LEU A 131 -7.49 -22.86 -11.88
CA LEU A 131 -8.49 -21.84 -12.15
C LEU A 131 -8.85 -21.81 -13.65
N ARG A 132 -7.85 -21.79 -14.54
CA ARG A 132 -8.03 -21.87 -16.00
C ARG A 132 -8.75 -23.13 -16.44
N ALA A 133 -8.30 -24.28 -15.94
CA ALA A 133 -8.90 -25.56 -16.27
C ALA A 133 -10.40 -25.59 -15.88
N ALA A 134 -10.76 -25.04 -14.73
CA ALA A 134 -12.17 -24.94 -14.31
C ALA A 134 -13.00 -24.00 -15.21
N VAL A 135 -12.40 -22.96 -15.80
CA VAL A 135 -13.09 -22.12 -16.81
C VAL A 135 -13.37 -22.93 -18.08
N VAL A 136 -12.36 -23.64 -18.59
CA VAL A 136 -12.48 -24.50 -19.79
C VAL A 136 -13.52 -25.61 -19.58
N ASP A 137 -13.51 -26.22 -18.39
CA ASP A 137 -14.46 -27.27 -17.98
C ASP A 137 -15.88 -26.74 -17.69
N LYS A 138 -16.13 -25.44 -17.84
CA LYS A 138 -17.41 -24.77 -17.51
C LYS A 138 -17.84 -24.99 -16.04
N LYS A 139 -16.88 -25.09 -15.12
CA LYS A 139 -17.09 -25.23 -13.67
C LYS A 139 -17.10 -23.88 -12.94
N VAL A 140 -17.45 -22.81 -13.66
CA VAL A 140 -17.53 -21.44 -13.15
C VAL A 140 -18.88 -20.84 -13.50
N PHE A 141 -19.29 -19.82 -12.77
CA PHE A 141 -20.42 -18.98 -13.19
C PHE A 141 -19.99 -17.54 -13.41
N TRP A 142 -20.66 -16.91 -14.37
CA TRP A 142 -20.45 -15.54 -14.79
C TRP A 142 -21.60 -14.67 -14.29
N GLU A 143 -21.27 -13.58 -13.62
CA GLU A 143 -22.23 -12.56 -13.21
C GLU A 143 -21.97 -11.30 -14.05
N LYS A 144 -22.98 -10.86 -14.80
CA LYS A 144 -22.91 -9.58 -15.51
C LYS A 144 -23.02 -8.43 -14.48
N PRO A 145 -22.30 -7.32 -14.69
CA PRO A 145 -22.41 -6.15 -13.81
C PRO A 145 -23.85 -5.61 -13.80
N LYS A 146 -24.30 -5.13 -12.63
CA LYS A 146 -25.71 -4.73 -12.40
C LYS A 146 -26.02 -3.25 -12.68
N GLY A 147 -25.09 -2.45 -13.18
CA GLY A 147 -25.39 -1.03 -13.49
C GLY A 147 -24.25 -0.26 -14.16
N THR A 148 -24.59 0.96 -14.62
CA THR A 148 -23.71 1.92 -15.31
C THR A 148 -22.58 2.49 -14.43
N GLU A 149 -22.67 2.36 -13.11
CA GLU A 149 -21.65 2.84 -12.15
C GLU A 149 -20.61 1.78 -11.76
N GLU A 150 -20.89 0.48 -11.93
CA GLU A 150 -20.04 -0.63 -11.48
C GLU A 150 -19.26 -1.32 -12.61
N GLY A 151 -18.65 -0.56 -13.52
CA GLY A 151 -17.68 -1.10 -14.48
C GLY A 151 -18.25 -2.05 -15.54
N PHE A 152 -17.61 -2.08 -16.71
CA PHE A 152 -17.99 -3.00 -17.81
C PHE A 152 -17.50 -4.45 -17.61
N GLU A 153 -16.96 -4.80 -16.43
CA GLU A 153 -16.31 -6.09 -16.18
C GLU A 153 -17.30 -7.12 -15.60
N ALA A 154 -17.24 -8.34 -16.14
CA ALA A 154 -17.96 -9.48 -15.59
C ALA A 154 -17.24 -10.01 -14.35
N ARG A 155 -18.00 -10.55 -13.40
CA ARG A 155 -17.43 -11.33 -12.29
C ARG A 155 -17.44 -12.80 -12.64
N ILE A 156 -16.26 -13.40 -12.68
CA ILE A 156 -16.12 -14.85 -12.74
C ILE A 156 -16.04 -15.42 -11.31
N THR A 157 -16.77 -16.50 -11.06
CA THR A 157 -16.78 -17.17 -9.76
C THR A 157 -16.49 -18.65 -9.90
N TRP A 158 -15.53 -19.14 -9.12
CA TRP A 158 -15.30 -20.55 -8.88
C TRP A 158 -16.09 -20.96 -7.63
N PRO A 159 -17.16 -21.74 -7.77
CA PRO A 159 -18.00 -22.15 -6.65
C PRO A 159 -17.19 -22.78 -5.52
N SER A 160 -17.42 -22.31 -4.30
CA SER A 160 -16.73 -22.77 -3.08
C SER A 160 -17.67 -22.68 -1.88
N ALA A 161 -17.54 -23.60 -0.92
CA ALA A 161 -18.24 -23.59 0.36
C ALA A 161 -17.28 -23.07 1.43
N VAL A 162 -17.65 -21.99 2.11
CA VAL A 162 -16.81 -21.29 3.09
C VAL A 162 -17.44 -21.43 4.47
N ALA A 163 -16.61 -21.69 5.48
CA ALA A 163 -17.01 -21.78 6.87
C ALA A 163 -17.40 -20.39 7.41
N SER A 164 -18.58 -20.26 8.01
CA SER A 164 -19.04 -19.01 8.64
C SER A 164 -18.59 -18.86 10.10
N CYS A 165 -17.92 -19.87 10.65
CA CYS A 165 -17.42 -19.90 12.03
C CYS A 165 -16.39 -21.03 12.15
N ALA A 166 -15.70 -21.14 13.30
CA ALA A 166 -14.83 -22.27 13.60
C ALA A 166 -15.61 -23.51 14.07
N GLY A 167 -15.06 -24.70 13.81
CA GLY A 167 -15.72 -25.95 14.16
C GLY A 167 -14.90 -27.21 13.84
N GLU A 168 -15.59 -28.34 13.83
CA GLU A 168 -15.05 -29.65 13.50
C GLU A 168 -15.92 -30.34 12.44
N VAL A 169 -15.29 -31.00 11.47
CA VAL A 169 -16.00 -31.77 10.45
C VAL A 169 -16.47 -33.09 11.04
N VAL A 170 -17.79 -33.27 11.12
CA VAL A 170 -18.38 -34.50 11.65
C VAL A 170 -18.44 -35.58 10.57
N GLU A 171 -18.85 -35.19 9.36
CA GLU A 171 -19.05 -36.13 8.25
C GLU A 171 -18.84 -35.45 6.90
N VAL A 172 -18.18 -36.15 5.98
CA VAL A 172 -18.06 -35.76 4.58
C VAL A 172 -19.00 -36.65 3.76
N GLY A 173 -20.24 -36.19 3.56
CA GLY A 173 -21.24 -36.91 2.78
C GLY A 173 -21.08 -36.72 1.27
N LYS A 174 -21.93 -37.40 0.48
CA LYS A 174 -21.92 -37.27 -1.00
C LYS A 174 -22.41 -35.90 -1.50
N GLU A 175 -23.37 -35.31 -0.79
CA GLU A 175 -24.06 -34.07 -1.17
C GLU A 175 -23.83 -32.91 -0.19
N ARG A 176 -23.44 -33.20 1.06
CA ARG A 176 -23.28 -32.20 2.11
C ARG A 176 -22.13 -32.55 3.05
N LEU A 177 -21.50 -31.51 3.61
CA LEU A 177 -20.65 -31.62 4.79
C LEU A 177 -21.53 -31.44 6.04
N LYS A 178 -21.35 -32.29 7.06
CA LYS A 178 -21.90 -32.06 8.40
C LYS A 178 -20.80 -31.54 9.29
N LEU A 179 -21.05 -30.43 9.96
CA LEU A 179 -20.07 -29.70 10.75
C LEU A 179 -20.63 -29.43 12.14
N LYS A 180 -19.78 -29.51 13.16
CA LYS A 180 -20.12 -29.13 14.53
C LYS A 180 -19.49 -27.79 14.84
N ARG A 181 -20.31 -26.78 15.13
CA ARG A 181 -19.84 -25.43 15.47
C ARG A 181 -19.15 -25.45 16.83
N ARG A 182 -17.98 -24.82 16.95
CA ARG A 182 -17.23 -24.78 18.21
C ARG A 182 -17.93 -23.97 19.31
N GLY A 183 -18.61 -22.87 18.97
CA GLY A 183 -19.19 -21.94 19.94
C GLY A 183 -20.35 -22.47 20.77
N ASP A 184 -21.22 -23.31 20.19
CA ASP A 184 -22.42 -23.82 20.87
C ASP A 184 -22.72 -25.30 20.57
N GLY A 185 -21.82 -26.00 19.88
CA GLY A 185 -21.96 -27.41 19.53
C GLY A 185 -23.03 -27.72 18.49
N ARG A 186 -23.73 -26.72 17.92
CA ARG A 186 -24.79 -26.96 16.93
C ARG A 186 -24.24 -27.64 15.68
N LEU A 187 -24.97 -28.63 15.19
CA LEU A 187 -24.73 -29.24 13.89
C LEU A 187 -25.26 -28.33 12.79
N ILE A 188 -24.38 -27.98 11.85
CA ILE A 188 -24.70 -27.24 10.63
C ILE A 188 -24.32 -28.08 9.42
N SER A 189 -24.87 -27.75 8.25
CA SER A 189 -24.52 -28.43 7.02
C SER A 189 -24.23 -27.48 5.87
N LEU A 190 -23.22 -27.80 5.06
CA LEU A 190 -22.87 -27.08 3.84
C LEU A 190 -23.14 -27.96 2.62
N ALA A 191 -23.81 -27.41 1.62
CA ALA A 191 -24.04 -28.10 0.35
C ALA A 191 -22.73 -28.26 -0.44
N LEU A 192 -22.54 -29.43 -1.04
CA LEU A 192 -21.45 -29.75 -1.98
C LEU A 192 -21.89 -29.57 -3.43
N GLU A 193 -22.92 -28.75 -3.67
CA GLU A 193 -23.36 -28.33 -4.99
C GLU A 193 -23.76 -26.85 -4.95
N LYS A 194 -23.43 -26.11 -6.00
CA LYS A 194 -23.87 -24.73 -6.20
C LYS A 194 -24.25 -24.53 -7.67
N LYS A 195 -25.51 -24.16 -7.92
CA LYS A 195 -26.05 -23.93 -9.28
C LYS A 195 -25.75 -25.11 -10.24
N GLY A 196 -25.95 -26.35 -9.78
CA GLY A 196 -25.67 -27.57 -10.57
C GLY A 196 -24.19 -27.95 -10.69
N ILE A 197 -23.26 -27.18 -10.12
CA ILE A 197 -21.83 -27.48 -10.13
C ILE A 197 -21.44 -28.15 -8.81
N ARG A 198 -20.97 -29.40 -8.90
CA ARG A 198 -20.51 -30.18 -7.74
C ARG A 198 -19.16 -29.68 -7.22
N LEU A 199 -19.08 -29.51 -5.91
CA LEU A 199 -17.88 -29.12 -5.17
C LEU A 199 -17.13 -30.37 -4.70
N LYS A 200 -15.79 -30.30 -4.71
CA LYS A 200 -14.96 -31.32 -4.06
C LYS A 200 -14.69 -30.89 -2.61
N PRO A 201 -14.98 -31.73 -1.61
CA PRO A 201 -14.52 -31.50 -0.24
C PRO A 201 -13.01 -31.33 -0.19
N LEU A 202 -12.54 -30.39 0.63
CA LEU A 202 -11.13 -30.12 0.90
C LEU A 202 -10.72 -30.53 2.32
N VAL A 203 -11.65 -31.14 3.05
CA VAL A 203 -11.53 -31.55 4.45
C VAL A 203 -11.98 -33.00 4.61
N LYS A 204 -11.58 -33.62 5.72
CA LYS A 204 -11.94 -34.98 6.14
C LYS A 204 -12.71 -34.93 7.46
N ALA A 205 -13.43 -36.01 7.78
CA ALA A 205 -14.06 -36.14 9.09
C ALA A 205 -13.00 -36.10 10.20
N GLY A 206 -13.27 -35.37 11.28
CA GLY A 206 -12.33 -35.08 12.37
C GLY A 206 -11.47 -33.84 12.15
N ASP A 207 -11.43 -33.26 10.95
CA ASP A 207 -10.66 -32.03 10.72
C ASP A 207 -11.26 -30.86 11.50
N VAL A 208 -10.39 -30.09 12.17
CA VAL A 208 -10.75 -28.81 12.78
C VAL A 208 -10.61 -27.72 11.72
N PHE A 209 -11.61 -26.83 11.64
CA PHE A 209 -11.60 -25.68 10.73
C PHE A 209 -11.83 -24.36 11.46
N VAL A 210 -11.40 -23.28 10.82
CA VAL A 210 -11.55 -21.90 11.32
C VAL A 210 -12.61 -21.14 10.52
N GLU A 211 -13.04 -20.00 11.06
CA GLU A 211 -13.89 -19.06 10.30
C GLU A 211 -13.18 -18.65 8.99
N ASP A 212 -13.97 -18.51 7.92
CA ASP A 212 -13.53 -18.13 6.58
C ASP A 212 -12.67 -19.17 5.84
N GLN A 213 -12.51 -20.37 6.38
CA GLN A 213 -11.88 -21.46 5.63
C GLN A 213 -12.77 -21.99 4.51
N ILE A 214 -12.21 -22.17 3.31
CA ILE A 214 -12.85 -22.83 2.18
C ILE A 214 -12.81 -24.35 2.44
N LEU A 215 -13.96 -24.94 2.70
CA LEU A 215 -14.11 -26.37 3.06
C LEU A 215 -14.40 -27.27 1.85
N ALA A 216 -14.93 -26.69 0.76
CA ALA A 216 -15.13 -27.39 -0.49
C ALA A 216 -15.02 -26.41 -1.67
N SER A 217 -14.53 -26.86 -2.82
CA SER A 217 -14.34 -26.01 -3.99
C SER A 217 -14.30 -26.83 -5.29
N VAL A 218 -14.52 -26.17 -6.42
CA VAL A 218 -14.29 -26.75 -7.75
C VAL A 218 -12.82 -26.84 -8.12
N VAL A 219 -11.98 -26.04 -7.45
CA VAL A 219 -10.52 -25.99 -7.62
C VAL A 219 -9.83 -26.33 -6.30
N PRO A 220 -8.63 -26.95 -6.32
CA PRO A 220 -7.84 -27.15 -5.10
C PRO A 220 -7.55 -25.81 -4.42
N VAL A 221 -7.63 -25.78 -3.09
CA VAL A 221 -7.25 -24.63 -2.27
C VAL A 221 -6.23 -25.10 -1.25
N SER A 222 -5.15 -24.36 -1.09
CA SER A 222 -4.08 -24.65 -0.14
C SER A 222 -4.01 -23.57 0.94
N THR A 223 -3.74 -23.98 2.17
CA THR A 223 -3.36 -23.09 3.29
C THR A 223 -1.85 -22.97 3.46
N SER A 224 -1.10 -23.72 2.65
CA SER A 224 0.35 -23.67 2.55
C SER A 224 0.79 -23.06 1.23
N PHE A 225 2.01 -22.53 1.19
CA PHE A 225 2.63 -22.03 -0.03
C PHE A 225 3.87 -22.88 -0.33
N ASP A 226 3.75 -23.78 -1.30
CA ASP A 226 4.85 -24.69 -1.63
C ASP A 226 5.84 -24.03 -2.60
N CYS A 227 6.90 -23.41 -2.09
CA CYS A 227 8.03 -23.02 -2.93
C CYS A 227 8.66 -24.30 -3.50
N GLY A 228 8.51 -24.53 -4.81
CA GLY A 228 9.13 -25.66 -5.49
C GLY A 228 10.66 -25.57 -5.52
N LYS A 229 11.29 -25.67 -6.69
CA LYS A 229 12.74 -25.48 -6.79
C LYS A 229 13.13 -24.04 -6.42
N GLY A 230 14.15 -23.88 -5.57
CA GLY A 230 14.72 -22.58 -5.25
C GLY A 230 15.33 -21.92 -6.49
N MET A 231 15.20 -20.59 -6.59
CA MET A 231 15.83 -19.78 -7.62
C MET A 231 17.14 -19.17 -7.13
N GLU A 232 18.12 -19.14 -8.01
CA GLU A 232 19.40 -18.48 -7.81
C GLU A 232 19.53 -17.24 -8.69
N ALA A 233 20.54 -16.41 -8.42
CA ALA A 233 20.81 -15.19 -9.18
C ALA A 233 20.89 -15.44 -10.70
N ARG A 234 21.54 -16.53 -11.11
CA ARG A 234 21.69 -16.92 -12.53
C ARG A 234 20.35 -17.16 -13.24
N ASP A 235 19.35 -17.65 -12.51
CA ASP A 235 18.03 -17.92 -13.07
C ASP A 235 17.32 -16.59 -13.35
N TYR A 236 17.42 -15.62 -12.44
CA TYR A 236 16.91 -14.26 -12.68
C TYR A 236 17.68 -13.50 -13.76
N VAL A 237 19.02 -13.66 -13.84
CA VAL A 237 19.82 -13.09 -14.94
C VAL A 237 19.41 -13.65 -16.30
N ARG A 238 18.95 -14.91 -16.36
CA ARG A 238 18.34 -15.47 -17.57
C ARG A 238 16.95 -14.89 -17.82
N MET A 239 16.13 -14.84 -16.77
CA MET A 239 14.73 -14.37 -16.81
C MET A 239 14.59 -12.89 -17.21
N ILE A 240 15.57 -12.04 -16.90
CA ILE A 240 15.57 -10.62 -17.32
C ILE A 240 15.66 -10.44 -18.85
N ARG A 241 15.95 -11.51 -19.58
CA ARG A 241 15.97 -11.58 -21.06
C ARG A 241 14.73 -12.27 -21.65
N SER A 242 13.75 -12.63 -20.81
CA SER A 242 12.51 -13.28 -21.25
C SER A 242 11.73 -12.42 -22.23
N ALA A 243 10.97 -13.05 -23.12
CA ALA A 243 9.99 -12.35 -23.97
C ALA A 243 8.83 -11.78 -23.13
N SER A 244 8.52 -12.41 -21.99
CA SER A 244 7.49 -11.97 -21.05
C SER A 244 7.93 -10.69 -20.33
N LEU A 245 7.10 -9.66 -20.45
CA LEU A 245 7.33 -8.37 -19.81
C LEU A 245 7.25 -8.51 -18.27
N SER A 246 6.31 -9.29 -17.76
CA SER A 246 6.16 -9.60 -16.33
C SER A 246 7.40 -10.30 -15.76
N ASP A 247 7.99 -11.23 -16.52
CA ASP A 247 9.22 -11.93 -16.13
C ASP A 247 10.41 -10.99 -16.06
N ARG A 248 10.57 -10.12 -17.08
CA ARG A 248 11.66 -9.14 -17.10
C ARG A 248 11.56 -8.17 -15.92
N TYR A 249 10.36 -7.67 -15.64
CA TYR A 249 10.10 -6.78 -14.52
C TYR A 249 10.37 -7.47 -13.17
N GLY A 250 9.84 -8.68 -12.97
CA GLY A 250 10.09 -9.48 -11.76
C GLY A 250 11.56 -9.84 -11.58
N ALA A 251 12.27 -10.17 -12.67
CA ALA A 251 13.70 -10.45 -12.63
C ALA A 251 14.53 -9.23 -12.24
N ALA A 252 14.26 -8.07 -12.85
CA ALA A 252 14.94 -6.83 -12.53
C ALA A 252 14.84 -6.53 -11.04
N LYS A 253 13.62 -6.63 -10.46
CA LYS A 253 13.35 -6.40 -9.03
C LYS A 253 14.04 -7.42 -8.13
N ALA A 254 13.94 -8.71 -8.46
CA ALA A 254 14.47 -9.80 -7.65
C ALA A 254 16.00 -9.78 -7.54
N LEU A 255 16.71 -9.35 -8.59
CA LEU A 255 18.17 -9.36 -8.63
C LEU A 255 18.83 -8.51 -7.52
N SER A 256 18.16 -7.48 -7.02
CA SER A 256 18.64 -6.67 -5.89
C SER A 256 18.77 -7.44 -4.56
N PHE A 257 18.18 -8.64 -4.47
CA PHE A 257 18.22 -9.51 -3.30
C PHE A 257 19.35 -10.56 -3.35
N PHE A 258 20.16 -10.55 -4.41
CA PHE A 258 21.23 -11.51 -4.63
C PHE A 258 22.60 -10.85 -4.70
N LYS A 259 23.64 -11.65 -4.49
CA LYS A 259 25.04 -11.29 -4.75
C LYS A 259 25.55 -12.07 -5.95
N GLY A 260 26.34 -11.45 -6.81
CA GLY A 260 26.95 -12.10 -7.98
C GLY A 260 27.55 -11.10 -8.95
N ALA A 261 28.69 -11.44 -9.55
CA ALA A 261 29.43 -10.56 -10.45
C ALA A 261 28.62 -10.19 -11.71
N ASP A 262 27.83 -11.13 -12.24
CA ASP A 262 27.07 -10.93 -13.48
C ASP A 262 25.79 -10.09 -13.29
N ILE A 263 25.39 -9.82 -12.05
CA ILE A 263 24.14 -9.09 -11.74
C ILE A 263 24.25 -7.63 -12.18
N HIS A 264 25.35 -6.97 -11.80
CA HIS A 264 25.59 -5.56 -12.14
C HIS A 264 25.53 -5.34 -13.65
N GLY A 265 26.31 -6.11 -14.41
CA GLY A 265 26.33 -6.01 -15.88
C GLY A 265 24.97 -6.32 -16.52
N ALA A 266 24.20 -7.28 -15.99
CA ALA A 266 22.86 -7.58 -16.49
C ALA A 266 21.88 -6.42 -16.27
N LEU A 267 21.91 -5.79 -15.09
CA LEU A 267 21.04 -4.66 -14.75
C LEU A 267 21.45 -3.37 -15.48
N VAL A 268 22.75 -3.08 -15.62
CA VAL A 268 23.26 -1.95 -16.41
C VAL A 268 22.82 -2.08 -17.86
N LYS A 269 23.04 -3.26 -18.47
CA LYS A 269 22.58 -3.53 -19.83
C LYS A 269 21.07 -3.35 -19.97
N LYS A 270 20.29 -3.81 -19.00
CA LYS A 270 18.82 -3.67 -19.04
C LYS A 270 18.38 -2.21 -18.90
N THR A 271 19.03 -1.42 -18.04
CA THR A 271 18.77 0.01 -17.85
C THR A 271 18.98 0.80 -19.15
N GLY A 272 20.06 0.50 -19.86
CA GLY A 272 20.43 1.13 -21.14
C GLY A 272 19.69 0.61 -22.38
N ASP A 273 18.85 -0.43 -22.26
CA ASP A 273 18.15 -1.01 -23.41
C ASP A 273 16.95 -0.16 -23.81
N ALA A 274 17.17 0.83 -24.69
CA ALA A 274 16.14 1.75 -25.17
C ALA A 274 14.94 1.08 -25.87
N ARG A 275 15.06 -0.21 -26.24
CA ARG A 275 13.97 -0.98 -26.85
C ARG A 275 13.08 -1.68 -25.83
N ASP A 276 13.50 -1.76 -24.56
CA ASP A 276 12.69 -2.37 -23.51
C ASP A 276 11.73 -1.35 -22.88
N HIS A 277 10.72 -1.86 -22.19
CA HIS A 277 9.70 -1.05 -21.55
C HIS A 277 10.33 -0.14 -20.47
N ILE A 278 9.95 1.14 -20.46
CA ILE A 278 10.50 2.15 -19.53
C ILE A 278 10.45 1.70 -18.06
N TYR A 279 9.34 1.08 -17.63
CA TYR A 279 9.21 0.57 -16.25
C TYR A 279 10.12 -0.63 -15.92
N ILE A 280 10.53 -1.44 -16.91
CA ILE A 280 11.55 -2.48 -16.68
C ILE A 280 12.91 -1.83 -16.50
N ARG A 281 13.22 -0.83 -17.32
CA ARG A 281 14.49 -0.08 -17.25
C ARG A 281 14.61 0.66 -15.91
N LEU A 282 13.52 1.31 -15.47
CA LEU A 282 13.42 1.95 -14.15
C LEU A 282 13.57 0.94 -13.00
N GLU A 283 12.98 -0.25 -13.09
CA GLU A 283 13.15 -1.27 -12.05
C GLU A 283 14.59 -1.81 -12.00
N ALA A 284 15.25 -1.95 -13.15
CA ALA A 284 16.65 -2.35 -13.22
C ALA A 284 17.57 -1.26 -12.62
N ALA A 285 17.32 0.00 -12.96
CA ALA A 285 17.99 1.17 -12.39
C ALA A 285 17.79 1.27 -10.87
N ALA A 286 16.58 1.02 -10.39
CA ALA A 286 16.24 0.98 -8.98
C ALA A 286 17.02 -0.11 -8.24
N SER A 287 17.12 -1.29 -8.85
CA SER A 287 17.85 -2.41 -8.29
C SER A 287 19.35 -2.12 -8.19
N LEU A 288 19.96 -1.47 -9.19
CA LEU A 288 21.35 -0.98 -9.12
C LEU A 288 21.55 -0.02 -7.94
N LEU A 289 20.68 0.99 -7.82
CA LEU A 289 20.82 2.00 -6.78
C LEU A 289 20.59 1.43 -5.37
N LYS A 290 19.64 0.50 -5.20
CA LYS A 290 19.43 -0.26 -3.95
C LYS A 290 20.67 -1.06 -3.54
N MET A 291 21.43 -1.55 -4.52
CA MET A 291 22.68 -2.27 -4.28
C MET A 291 23.89 -1.34 -4.03
N GLY A 292 23.69 -0.02 -4.07
CA GLY A 292 24.74 0.99 -3.85
C GLY A 292 25.51 1.40 -5.10
N PHE A 293 25.07 0.97 -6.28
CA PHE A 293 25.68 1.36 -7.55
C PHE A 293 25.07 2.67 -8.07
N SER A 294 25.93 3.62 -8.44
CA SER A 294 25.50 4.93 -8.93
C SER A 294 25.35 5.01 -10.46
N ASP A 295 25.59 3.91 -11.19
CA ASP A 295 25.55 3.88 -12.67
C ASP A 295 24.20 4.34 -13.25
N SER A 296 23.11 4.22 -12.49
CA SER A 296 21.76 4.56 -12.93
C SER A 296 21.34 6.01 -12.67
N VAL A 297 22.18 6.84 -12.05
CA VAL A 297 21.82 8.22 -11.66
C VAL A 297 21.48 9.09 -12.87
N ASP A 298 22.28 9.07 -13.93
CA ASP A 298 22.00 9.86 -15.13
C ASP A 298 20.74 9.39 -15.85
N PHE A 299 20.44 8.09 -15.78
CA PHE A 299 19.19 7.56 -16.29
C PHE A 299 18.00 8.11 -15.48
N PHE A 300 18.05 8.11 -14.15
CA PHE A 300 16.98 8.72 -13.34
C PHE A 300 16.79 10.20 -13.66
N LYS A 301 17.87 10.98 -13.77
CA LYS A 301 17.79 12.39 -14.17
C LYS A 301 17.11 12.57 -15.53
N SER A 302 17.43 11.71 -16.50
CA SER A 302 16.77 11.75 -17.82
C SER A 302 15.27 11.47 -17.74
N VAL A 303 14.85 10.52 -16.90
CA VAL A 303 13.43 10.17 -16.75
C VAL A 303 12.66 11.24 -15.96
N LEU A 304 13.30 11.92 -15.01
CA LEU A 304 12.69 13.06 -14.31
C LEU A 304 12.42 14.27 -15.23
N ALA A 305 13.08 14.31 -16.40
CA ALA A 305 12.88 15.29 -17.45
C ALA A 305 12.08 14.74 -18.67
N ASP A 306 11.59 13.50 -18.61
CA ASP A 306 10.88 12.81 -19.70
C ASP A 306 9.65 13.59 -20.19
N GLU A 307 9.28 13.54 -21.46
CA GLU A 307 8.10 14.30 -21.94
C GLU A 307 6.79 13.84 -21.29
N TYR A 308 6.70 12.58 -20.85
CA TYR A 308 5.51 11.99 -20.25
C TYR A 308 5.54 12.13 -18.72
N LEU A 309 4.52 12.79 -18.16
CA LEU A 309 4.39 13.01 -16.72
C LEU A 309 4.28 11.69 -15.94
N GLU A 310 3.69 10.65 -16.54
CA GLU A 310 3.56 9.32 -15.95
C GLU A 310 4.93 8.68 -15.69
N ASN A 311 5.90 8.91 -16.59
CA ASN A 311 7.27 8.41 -16.44
C ASN A 311 8.00 9.16 -15.32
N ARG A 312 7.85 10.49 -15.28
CA ARG A 312 8.41 11.33 -14.20
C ARG A 312 7.87 10.91 -12.85
N LEU A 313 6.54 10.73 -12.73
CA LEU A 313 5.90 10.38 -11.47
C LEU A 313 6.31 8.98 -11.01
N GLU A 314 6.36 8.01 -11.93
CA GLU A 314 6.85 6.66 -11.60
C GLU A 314 8.31 6.70 -11.11
N CYS A 315 9.17 7.52 -11.74
CA CYS A 315 10.54 7.72 -11.30
C CYS A 315 10.62 8.32 -9.88
N VAL A 316 9.80 9.33 -9.58
CA VAL A 316 9.69 9.92 -8.23
C VAL A 316 9.27 8.88 -7.19
N ILE A 317 8.26 8.06 -7.50
CA ILE A 317 7.80 7.00 -6.58
C ILE A 317 8.92 5.98 -6.35
N ILE A 318 9.60 5.55 -7.41
CA ILE A 318 10.73 4.61 -7.32
C ILE A 318 11.85 5.16 -6.44
N LEU A 319 12.25 6.42 -6.62
CA LEU A 319 13.28 7.04 -5.80
C LEU A 319 12.86 7.10 -4.33
N GLY A 320 11.56 7.29 -4.04
CA GLY A 320 10.98 7.23 -2.70
C GLY A 320 11.02 5.86 -2.04
N GLU A 321 11.21 4.78 -2.80
CA GLU A 321 11.37 3.40 -2.28
C GLU A 321 12.83 3.04 -1.99
N ILE A 322 13.78 3.88 -2.41
CA ILE A 322 15.21 3.59 -2.34
C ILE A 322 15.82 4.46 -1.25
N CYS A 323 16.04 3.86 -0.07
CA CYS A 323 16.64 4.51 1.10
C CYS A 323 18.12 4.85 0.89
N SER A 324 18.41 5.88 0.07
CA SER A 324 19.76 6.36 -0.21
C SER A 324 19.82 7.90 -0.22
N ASP A 325 20.98 8.46 0.11
CA ASP A 325 21.21 9.91 0.02
C ASP A 325 21.13 10.43 -1.42
N VAL A 326 21.46 9.58 -2.39
CA VAL A 326 21.34 9.89 -3.82
C VAL A 326 19.88 10.10 -4.20
N SER A 327 18.99 9.19 -3.79
CA SER A 327 17.54 9.32 -4.01
C SER A 327 16.99 10.58 -3.34
N CYS A 328 17.40 10.82 -2.09
CA CYS A 328 16.97 12.00 -1.33
C CYS A 328 17.34 13.30 -2.06
N ARG A 329 18.58 13.42 -2.56
CA ARG A 329 19.03 14.61 -3.32
C ARG A 329 18.27 14.80 -4.63
N LEU A 330 18.07 13.74 -5.41
CA LEU A 330 17.27 13.83 -6.66
C LEU A 330 15.83 14.27 -6.38
N LEU A 331 15.21 13.77 -5.30
CA LEU A 331 13.86 14.18 -4.92
C LEU A 331 13.81 15.64 -4.40
N ILE A 332 14.84 16.11 -3.70
CA ILE A 332 14.96 17.53 -3.32
C ILE A 332 15.03 18.42 -4.56
N GLU A 333 15.85 18.05 -5.55
CA GLU A 333 15.94 18.78 -6.82
C GLU A 333 14.57 18.87 -7.50
N VAL A 334 13.82 17.75 -7.58
CA VAL A 334 12.46 17.72 -8.15
C VAL A 334 11.48 18.58 -7.37
N LEU A 335 11.51 18.54 -6.03
CA LEU A 335 10.62 19.32 -5.18
C LEU A 335 10.81 20.84 -5.40
N LEU A 336 12.07 21.27 -5.53
CA LEU A 336 12.46 22.68 -5.63
C LEU A 336 12.40 23.24 -7.05
N ASP A 337 12.29 22.39 -8.07
CA ASP A 337 12.15 22.82 -9.46
C ASP A 337 10.76 23.42 -9.72
N LYS A 338 10.68 24.75 -9.79
CA LYS A 338 9.42 25.47 -10.07
C LYS A 338 8.91 25.30 -11.50
N ALA A 339 9.75 24.83 -12.44
CA ALA A 339 9.31 24.51 -13.80
C ALA A 339 8.68 23.11 -13.88
N GLN A 340 8.84 22.29 -12.85
CA GLN A 340 8.26 20.96 -12.78
C GLN A 340 6.75 21.02 -12.48
N HIS A 341 6.01 20.05 -13.00
CA HIS A 341 4.58 19.91 -12.76
C HIS A 341 4.26 19.76 -11.26
N SER A 342 3.25 20.46 -10.75
CA SER A 342 2.94 20.52 -9.32
C SER A 342 2.70 19.14 -8.69
N GLU A 343 1.97 18.25 -9.37
CA GLU A 343 1.77 16.89 -8.83
C GLU A 343 3.07 16.05 -8.77
N ILE A 344 4.03 16.29 -9.67
CA ILE A 344 5.36 15.64 -9.59
C ILE A 344 6.13 16.17 -8.38
N ARG A 345 6.08 17.48 -8.14
CA ARG A 345 6.70 18.13 -6.97
C ARG A 345 6.06 17.66 -5.66
N ALA A 346 4.73 17.58 -5.62
CA ALA A 346 3.99 17.01 -4.50
C ALA A 346 4.32 15.53 -4.28
N GLY A 347 4.52 14.78 -5.37
CA GLY A 347 5.03 13.42 -5.34
C GLY A 347 6.43 13.32 -4.74
N ALA A 348 7.31 14.27 -5.04
CA ALA A 348 8.65 14.32 -4.47
C ALA A 348 8.63 14.65 -2.97
N ALA A 349 7.78 15.59 -2.54
CA ALA A 349 7.55 15.85 -1.12
C ALA A 349 7.06 14.58 -0.38
N TRP A 350 6.06 13.89 -0.95
CA TRP A 350 5.58 12.61 -0.41
C TRP A 350 6.71 11.58 -0.28
N ALA A 351 7.48 11.38 -1.35
CA ALA A 351 8.60 10.44 -1.40
C ALA A 351 9.69 10.76 -0.36
N LEU A 352 10.04 12.04 -0.16
CA LEU A 352 10.99 12.47 0.88
C LEU A 352 10.52 12.11 2.30
N GLY A 353 9.20 12.18 2.54
CA GLY A 353 8.59 11.73 3.78
C GLY A 353 8.68 10.21 4.00
N GLU A 354 8.57 9.42 2.92
CA GLU A 354 8.73 7.96 2.97
C GLU A 354 10.20 7.55 3.21
N LEU A 355 11.16 8.29 2.65
CA LEU A 355 12.60 8.05 2.85
C LEU A 355 13.09 8.34 4.27
N LYS A 356 12.36 9.17 5.03
CA LYS A 356 12.68 9.52 6.42
C LYS A 356 14.11 10.06 6.60
N ASN A 357 14.62 10.81 5.63
CA ASN A 357 15.98 11.36 5.65
C ASN A 357 15.97 12.83 6.08
N LYS A 358 16.73 13.17 7.14
CA LYS A 358 16.81 14.55 7.68
C LYS A 358 17.31 15.60 6.69
N VAL A 359 18.04 15.19 5.65
CA VAL A 359 18.55 16.11 4.60
C VAL A 359 17.39 16.79 3.85
N ALA A 360 16.20 16.19 3.86
CA ALA A 360 15.02 16.74 3.20
C ALA A 360 14.37 17.93 3.95
N LEU A 361 14.72 18.17 5.21
CA LEU A 361 13.98 19.12 6.07
C LEU A 361 13.97 20.53 5.51
N ASP A 362 15.13 21.06 5.10
CA ASP A 362 15.24 22.41 4.51
C ASP A 362 14.32 22.56 3.28
N ALA A 363 14.39 21.58 2.37
CA ALA A 363 13.60 21.61 1.14
C ALA A 363 12.10 21.53 1.42
N LEU A 364 11.66 20.63 2.30
CA LEU A 364 10.26 20.47 2.69
C LEU A 364 9.72 21.74 3.36
N VAL A 365 10.50 22.37 4.25
CA VAL A 365 10.07 23.61 4.91
C VAL A 365 9.98 24.76 3.90
N SER A 366 10.95 24.88 2.99
CA SER A 366 11.01 26.01 2.05
C SER A 366 9.83 26.09 1.07
N VAL A 367 9.16 24.96 0.79
CA VAL A 367 8.02 24.93 -0.14
C VAL A 367 6.69 25.31 0.50
N PHE A 368 6.64 25.66 1.78
CA PHE A 368 5.39 26.20 2.36
C PHE A 368 5.03 27.58 1.78
N ASP A 369 6.02 28.33 1.30
CA ASP A 369 5.80 29.58 0.57
C ASP A 369 5.48 29.36 -0.93
N ASP A 370 5.37 28.10 -1.39
CA ASP A 370 4.96 27.79 -2.77
C ASP A 370 3.49 28.14 -3.02
N ILE A 371 3.02 28.43 -4.23
CA ILE A 371 1.60 28.73 -4.46
C ILE A 371 0.73 27.47 -4.56
N ASP A 372 1.31 26.33 -4.92
CA ASP A 372 0.54 25.10 -5.13
C ASP A 372 0.18 24.43 -3.80
N LEU A 373 -1.12 24.37 -3.51
CA LEU A 373 -1.65 23.78 -2.28
C LEU A 373 -1.36 22.28 -2.17
N GLY A 374 -1.24 21.56 -3.30
CA GLY A 374 -0.90 20.15 -3.34
C GLY A 374 0.52 19.90 -2.83
N VAL A 375 1.48 20.70 -3.29
CA VAL A 375 2.88 20.67 -2.83
C VAL A 375 2.98 20.99 -1.33
N ARG A 376 2.33 22.07 -0.87
CA ARG A 376 2.29 22.42 0.57
C ARG A 376 1.72 21.28 1.42
N SER A 377 0.61 20.69 0.97
CA SER A 377 -0.08 19.61 1.70
C SER A 377 0.76 18.35 1.82
N GLU A 378 1.43 17.93 0.74
CA GLU A 378 2.32 16.77 0.79
C GLU A 378 3.59 17.05 1.58
N SER A 379 4.11 18.29 1.56
CA SER A 379 5.23 18.67 2.43
C SER A 379 4.86 18.61 3.92
N ALA A 380 3.69 19.13 4.32
CA ALA A 380 3.20 19.01 5.69
C ALA A 380 3.05 17.53 6.12
N ARG A 381 2.52 16.68 5.23
CA ARG A 381 2.41 15.23 5.45
C ARG A 381 3.77 14.54 5.53
N ALA A 382 4.77 15.01 4.80
CA ALA A 382 6.14 14.51 4.87
C ALA A 382 6.79 14.90 6.21
N LEU A 383 6.67 16.16 6.63
CA LEU A 383 7.14 16.62 7.93
C LEU A 383 6.43 15.88 9.09
N PHE A 384 5.14 15.59 8.97
CA PHE A 384 4.42 14.76 9.95
C PHE A 384 5.09 13.39 10.13
N ARG A 385 5.45 12.71 9.04
CA ARG A 385 6.17 11.42 9.08
C ARG A 385 7.56 11.55 9.71
N LEU A 386 8.24 12.67 9.43
CA LEU A 386 9.58 12.97 9.93
C LEU A 386 9.59 13.42 11.40
N SER A 387 8.46 13.93 11.92
CA SER A 387 8.37 14.50 13.27
C SER A 387 8.71 13.51 14.37
N GLY A 388 8.45 12.20 14.17
CA GLY A 388 8.84 11.16 15.12
C GLY A 388 10.36 10.95 15.24
N LEU A 389 11.14 11.36 14.24
CA LEU A 389 12.59 11.20 14.21
C LEU A 389 13.33 12.53 14.41
N PHE A 390 12.77 13.63 13.91
CA PHE A 390 13.43 14.93 13.79
C PHE A 390 12.58 16.09 14.32
N GLY A 391 11.68 15.83 15.27
CA GLY A 391 10.75 16.85 15.81
C GLY A 391 11.48 18.10 16.34
N LYS A 392 12.60 17.93 17.04
CA LYS A 392 13.40 19.05 17.56
C LYS A 392 14.06 19.86 16.45
N GLU A 393 14.55 19.20 15.41
CA GLU A 393 15.12 19.85 14.23
C GLU A 393 14.05 20.62 13.46
N ILE A 394 12.86 20.05 13.30
CA ILE A 394 11.71 20.73 12.67
C ILE A 394 11.32 22.00 13.45
N ILE A 395 11.29 21.94 14.78
CA ILE A 395 10.97 23.10 15.64
C ILE A 395 11.95 24.27 15.40
N LYS A 396 13.22 24.02 15.04
CA LYS A 396 14.21 25.09 14.80
C LYS A 396 13.90 25.98 13.60
N TYR A 397 13.07 25.53 12.67
CA TYR A 397 12.64 26.35 11.53
C TYR A 397 11.58 27.39 11.91
N PHE A 398 10.90 27.18 13.04
CA PHE A 398 9.75 27.95 13.46
C PHE A 398 10.02 29.45 13.69
N PRO A 399 11.10 29.88 14.40
CA PRO A 399 11.34 31.29 14.68
C PRO A 399 11.52 32.14 13.41
N LYS A 400 12.15 31.58 12.38
CA LYS A 400 12.47 32.28 11.13
C LYS A 400 11.45 32.07 10.01
N GLY A 401 10.45 31.21 10.23
CA GLY A 401 9.45 30.89 9.23
C GLY A 401 8.46 32.04 8.97
N SER A 402 7.98 32.14 7.73
CA SER A 402 6.79 32.91 7.37
C SER A 402 5.53 32.36 8.06
N GLU A 403 4.40 33.04 7.90
CA GLU A 403 3.11 32.54 8.42
C GLU A 403 2.74 31.17 7.83
N ASP A 404 2.93 30.98 6.52
CA ASP A 404 2.68 29.72 5.83
C ASP A 404 3.62 28.60 6.30
N VAL A 405 4.91 28.91 6.48
CA VAL A 405 5.91 27.97 7.03
C VAL A 405 5.50 27.52 8.44
N ARG A 406 5.13 28.47 9.30
CA ARG A 406 4.69 28.16 10.67
C ARG A 406 3.41 27.35 10.67
N ALA A 407 2.46 27.65 9.78
CA ALA A 407 1.22 26.88 9.63
C ALA A 407 1.50 25.41 9.27
N GLY A 408 2.36 25.18 8.26
CA GLY A 408 2.74 23.85 7.79
C GLY A 408 3.47 23.02 8.84
N ILE A 409 4.48 23.62 9.51
CA ILE A 409 5.21 22.99 10.62
C ILE A 409 4.25 22.67 11.77
N SER A 410 3.39 23.62 12.13
CA SER A 410 2.42 23.43 13.22
C SER A 410 1.53 22.24 12.95
N TRP A 411 0.94 22.15 11.76
CA TRP A 411 0.09 21.02 11.36
C TRP A 411 0.79 19.68 11.55
N ALA A 412 2.05 19.57 11.10
CA ALA A 412 2.84 18.35 11.24
C ALA A 412 3.13 17.98 12.70
N LEU A 413 3.54 18.96 13.52
CA LEU A 413 3.83 18.75 14.96
C LEU A 413 2.57 18.38 15.73
N SER A 414 1.44 19.08 15.49
CA SER A 414 0.16 18.79 16.14
C SER A 414 -0.35 17.39 15.80
N LYS A 415 -0.32 16.99 14.52
CA LYS A 415 -0.81 15.67 14.11
C LYS A 415 0.08 14.54 14.60
N SER A 416 1.38 14.77 14.70
CA SER A 416 2.32 13.76 15.21
C SER A 416 2.31 13.65 16.73
N GLY A 417 2.08 14.76 17.44
CA GLY A 417 2.24 14.84 18.89
C GLY A 417 3.68 14.67 19.36
N ASN A 418 4.67 14.68 18.45
CA ASN A 418 6.08 14.42 18.74
C ASN A 418 6.83 15.74 19.00
N PHE A 419 6.51 16.38 20.13
CA PHE A 419 7.17 17.58 20.63
C PHE A 419 7.13 17.59 22.16
N SER A 420 7.96 18.43 22.79
CA SER A 420 7.76 18.83 24.19
C SER A 420 7.32 20.28 24.24
N VAL A 421 6.54 20.66 25.26
CA VAL A 421 6.14 22.06 25.46
C VAL A 421 7.40 22.91 25.64
N LYS A 422 8.39 22.41 26.38
CA LYS A 422 9.68 23.07 26.59
C LYS A 422 10.39 23.42 25.28
N ASP A 423 10.44 22.51 24.31
CA ASP A 423 11.05 22.80 23.00
C ASP A 423 10.29 23.93 22.29
N LEU A 424 8.95 23.96 22.37
CA LEU A 424 8.11 25.01 21.78
C LEU A 424 8.26 26.37 22.48
N LEU A 425 8.46 26.39 23.81
CA LEU A 425 8.69 27.64 24.55
C LEU A 425 9.91 28.41 24.05
N SER A 426 10.93 27.68 23.58
CA SER A 426 12.18 28.27 23.08
C SER A 426 12.03 28.98 21.72
N VAL A 427 10.92 28.76 21.01
CA VAL A 427 10.70 29.27 19.64
C VAL A 427 9.56 30.29 19.53
N MET A 428 8.95 30.70 20.65
CA MET A 428 7.93 31.76 20.72
C MET A 428 8.56 33.17 20.59
N ALA A 429 9.21 33.42 19.44
CA ALA A 429 10.02 34.62 19.21
C ALA A 429 9.18 35.90 18.96
N ASP A 430 7.93 35.75 18.49
CA ASP A 430 7.01 36.85 18.18
C ASP A 430 5.55 36.38 18.25
N ASP A 431 4.59 37.29 18.04
CA ASP A 431 3.15 37.00 18.13
C ASP A 431 2.67 35.96 17.13
N GLY A 432 3.24 35.91 15.92
CA GLY A 432 2.92 34.88 14.93
C GLY A 432 3.36 33.50 15.42
N ALA A 433 4.54 33.41 16.03
CA ALA A 433 5.05 32.17 16.60
C ALA A 433 4.19 31.73 17.80
N ARG A 434 3.83 32.66 18.67
CA ARG A 434 2.96 32.43 19.83
C ARG A 434 1.60 31.86 19.43
N LYS A 435 0.95 32.40 18.39
CA LYS A 435 -0.34 31.90 17.86
C LYS A 435 -0.26 30.43 17.43
N TRP A 436 0.77 30.09 16.67
CA TRP A 436 0.94 28.75 16.14
C TRP A 436 1.37 27.74 17.21
N VAL A 437 2.19 28.15 18.19
CA VAL A 437 2.49 27.32 19.38
C VAL A 437 1.21 27.06 20.18
N ALA A 438 0.35 28.06 20.38
CA ALA A 438 -0.95 27.87 21.03
C ALA A 438 -1.79 26.83 20.29
N TRP A 439 -1.81 26.86 18.96
CA TRP A 439 -2.52 25.88 18.15
C TRP A 439 -1.94 24.46 18.29
N VAL A 440 -0.60 24.30 18.24
CA VAL A 440 0.07 22.99 18.38
C VAL A 440 -0.27 22.33 19.71
N VAL A 441 -0.14 23.08 20.81
CA VAL A 441 -0.41 22.60 22.17
C VAL A 441 -1.92 22.42 22.40
N GLY A 442 -2.74 23.40 22.01
CA GLY A 442 -4.18 23.44 22.23
C GLY A 442 -4.99 22.43 21.43
N THR A 443 -4.41 21.83 20.38
CA THR A 443 -5.05 20.73 19.61
C THR A 443 -4.73 19.34 20.16
N GLN A 444 -3.87 19.24 21.18
CA GLN A 444 -3.61 17.98 21.87
C GLN A 444 -4.68 17.71 22.93
N LYS A 445 -4.80 16.43 23.31
CA LYS A 445 -5.59 16.02 24.48
C LYS A 445 -4.95 16.59 25.74
N GLN A 446 -5.71 17.33 26.54
CA GLN A 446 -5.24 18.00 27.75
C GLN A 446 -4.49 17.04 28.68
N GLU A 447 -4.99 15.80 28.84
CA GLU A 447 -4.42 14.79 29.74
C GLU A 447 -2.97 14.44 29.39
N LYS A 448 -2.57 14.60 28.12
CA LYS A 448 -1.20 14.32 27.68
C LYS A 448 -0.20 15.39 28.10
N LEU A 449 -0.64 16.62 28.34
CA LEU A 449 0.23 17.80 28.52
C LEU A 449 0.09 18.46 29.90
N VAL A 450 -0.70 17.90 30.82
CA VAL A 450 -0.95 18.47 32.17
C VAL A 450 0.35 18.74 32.93
N ALA A 451 1.35 17.86 32.81
CA ALA A 451 2.61 18.01 33.53
C ALA A 451 3.52 19.13 32.99
N GLU A 452 3.32 19.55 31.74
CA GLU A 452 4.19 20.53 31.05
C GLU A 452 3.52 21.89 30.87
N ILE A 453 2.21 22.01 31.13
CA ILE A 453 1.45 23.23 30.84
C ILE A 453 1.72 24.38 31.83
N GLU A 454 2.15 24.08 33.05
CA GLU A 454 2.54 25.11 34.02
C GLU A 454 3.78 25.87 33.55
N ASP A 455 4.74 25.19 32.89
CA ASP A 455 5.90 25.87 32.28
C ASP A 455 5.46 26.90 31.22
N LEU A 456 4.39 26.59 30.46
CA LEU A 456 3.82 27.51 29.49
C LEU A 456 3.14 28.70 30.17
N LYS A 457 2.40 28.47 31.25
CA LYS A 457 1.73 29.52 32.03
C LYS A 457 2.72 30.49 32.65
N ASP A 458 3.82 29.97 33.19
CA ASP A 458 4.87 30.77 33.80
C ASP A 458 5.64 31.57 32.74
N LYS A 459 5.85 30.98 31.56
CA LYS A 459 6.54 31.63 30.45
C LYS A 459 5.69 32.67 29.74
N ASP A 460 4.43 32.36 29.46
CA ASP A 460 3.53 33.14 28.62
C ASP A 460 2.04 32.90 28.95
N LYS A 461 1.48 33.79 29.76
CA LYS A 461 0.08 33.69 30.24
C LYS A 461 -0.96 33.81 29.13
N GLU A 462 -0.67 34.54 28.06
CA GLU A 462 -1.63 34.72 26.96
C GLU A 462 -1.70 33.47 26.08
N VAL A 463 -0.55 32.86 25.77
CA VAL A 463 -0.50 31.58 25.04
C VAL A 463 -1.13 30.49 25.89
N TYR A 464 -0.84 30.44 27.19
CA TYR A 464 -1.53 29.54 28.12
C TYR A 464 -3.05 29.72 28.08
N PHE A 465 -3.55 30.96 28.17
CA PHE A 465 -4.98 31.24 28.06
C PHE A 465 -5.56 30.72 26.74
N ALA A 466 -4.93 31.02 25.61
CA ALA A 466 -5.36 30.55 24.29
C ALA A 466 -5.44 29.01 24.20
N VAL A 467 -4.44 28.30 24.73
CA VAL A 467 -4.42 26.83 24.81
C VAL A 467 -5.60 26.30 25.63
N THR A 468 -5.86 26.86 26.81
CA THR A 468 -6.97 26.40 27.67
C THR A 468 -8.34 26.64 27.05
N VAL A 469 -8.51 27.75 26.31
CA VAL A 469 -9.73 28.02 25.53
C VAL A 469 -9.90 26.98 24.41
N LEU A 470 -8.84 26.67 23.66
CA LEU A 470 -8.87 25.64 22.62
C LEU A 470 -9.27 24.27 23.18
N TRP A 471 -8.67 23.85 24.29
CA TRP A 471 -9.07 22.60 24.96
C TRP A 471 -10.54 22.58 25.33
N LYS A 472 -11.06 23.66 25.92
CA LYS A 472 -12.47 23.75 26.31
C LYS A 472 -13.41 23.64 25.11
N ILE A 473 -13.07 24.28 23.99
CA ILE A 473 -13.88 24.25 22.76
C ILE A 473 -13.83 22.85 22.13
N LEU A 474 -12.63 22.30 21.92
CA LEU A 474 -12.43 21.02 21.25
C LEU A 474 -12.95 19.82 22.06
N SER A 475 -12.95 19.90 23.40
CA SER A 475 -13.53 18.87 24.26
C SER A 475 -15.04 19.04 24.48
N SER A 476 -15.65 20.12 23.99
CA SER A 476 -17.08 20.36 24.17
C SER A 476 -17.93 19.58 23.19
N TRP A 477 -19.22 19.47 23.49
CA TRP A 477 -20.20 18.93 22.54
C TRP A 477 -20.25 19.76 21.24
N VAL A 478 -19.91 21.06 21.30
CA VAL A 478 -19.88 21.95 20.12
C VAL A 478 -18.75 21.60 19.17
N GLY A 479 -17.58 21.23 19.69
CA GLY A 479 -16.42 20.85 18.87
C GLY A 479 -16.62 19.55 18.08
N ASN A 480 -17.60 18.73 18.47
CA ASN A 480 -17.91 17.44 17.85
C ASN A 480 -19.25 17.44 17.07
N LEU A 481 -19.87 18.61 16.87
CA LEU A 481 -21.07 18.74 16.05
C LEU A 481 -20.70 18.63 14.57
N GLU A 482 -21.05 17.52 13.94
CA GLU A 482 -21.01 17.37 12.48
C GLU A 482 -22.37 17.78 11.89
N ILE A 483 -22.37 18.69 10.91
CA ILE A 483 -23.55 18.99 10.09
C ILE A 483 -23.53 17.99 8.94
N TYR A 484 -24.31 16.91 9.06
CA TYR A 484 -24.45 15.89 8.02
C TYR A 484 -25.19 16.40 6.78
#